data_AF-A0ABC8UMG4-F1
#
_entry.id   AF-A0ABC8UMG4-F1
#
_cell.length_a   1.000
_cell.length_b   1.000
_cell.length_c   1.000
_cell.angle_alpha   90.00
_cell.angle_beta   90.00
_cell.angle_gamma   90.00
#
_symmetry.space_group_name_H-M   'P 1'
#
loop_
_entity.id
_entity.type
_entity.pdbx_description
1 polymer ?
#
loop_
_entity_poly.entity_id
_entity_poly.type
_entity_poly.pdbx_seq_one_letter_code
_entity_poly.pdbx_strand_id
1 'polypeptide(L)'
;MTKPDIKSLHTLLPFDPNSMEYISTPYVVRIQVSIFNCGGVAISMCTSHKFIDGHTSTMLLKAWAATARGQSLDQVYPSFLSPSLFCQNPTLPKDSSLAMWPFRQGKFVTRRFVFDVSYIVALKVKASDVSPVVFVENSTCVVVITALLWKCVIAVSKTIHGSEKPSVLSLPVNIRRKSLPPLPESSVGNII
;
A
#
# COMPACT_ATOMS: atom_id res chain seq x y z
N MET A 1 -3.80 20.97 11.72
CA MET A 1 -3.47 19.64 12.28
C MET A 1 -1.99 19.61 12.61
N THR A 2 -1.64 19.31 13.86
CA THR A 2 -0.24 19.12 14.30
C THR A 2 0.42 17.92 13.60
N LYS A 3 1.74 17.98 13.45
CA LYS A 3 2.53 16.92 12.80
C LYS A 3 2.55 15.68 13.72
N PRO A 4 2.12 14.49 13.25
CA PRO A 4 2.13 13.29 14.08
C PRO A 4 3.58 12.89 14.40
N ASP A 5 3.82 12.50 15.65
CA ASP A 5 5.10 11.91 16.06
C ASP A 5 5.18 10.45 15.63
N ILE A 6 6.11 10.14 14.73
CA ILE A 6 6.28 8.79 14.18
C ILE A 6 6.73 7.80 15.27
N LYS A 7 7.52 8.23 16.25
CA LYS A 7 7.98 7.35 17.33
C LYS A 7 6.80 6.87 18.17
N SER A 8 5.89 7.77 18.51
CA SER A 8 4.64 7.44 19.20
C SER A 8 3.73 6.50 18.38
N LEU A 9 3.78 6.54 17.05
CA LEU A 9 3.01 5.59 16.23
C LEU A 9 3.56 4.16 16.30
N HIS A 10 4.88 3.99 16.47
CA HIS A 10 5.48 2.66 16.55
C HIS A 10 5.03 1.89 17.79
N THR A 11 4.73 2.58 18.90
CA THR A 11 4.23 1.94 20.12
C THR A 11 2.81 1.40 19.98
N LEU A 12 2.09 1.81 18.93
CA LEU A 12 0.72 1.34 18.66
C LEU A 12 0.71 0.06 17.82
N LEU A 13 1.86 -0.37 17.28
CA LEU A 13 1.94 -1.55 16.42
C LEU A 13 2.02 -2.85 17.24
N PRO A 14 1.37 -3.94 16.77
CA PRO A 14 1.41 -5.26 17.41
C PRO A 14 2.77 -5.99 17.33
N PHE A 15 3.81 -5.33 16.84
CA PHE A 15 5.20 -5.78 16.85
C PHE A 15 6.14 -4.58 16.70
N ASP A 16 7.39 -4.71 17.16
CA ASP A 16 8.39 -3.66 16.93
C ASP A 16 8.88 -3.72 15.46
N PRO A 17 8.62 -2.68 14.64
CA PRO A 17 9.05 -2.65 13.24
C PRO A 17 10.58 -2.69 13.07
N ASN A 18 11.36 -2.45 14.13
CA ASN A 18 12.82 -2.54 14.11
C ASN A 18 13.33 -3.93 14.54
N SER A 19 12.45 -4.81 15.02
CA SER A 19 12.80 -6.16 15.44
C SER A 19 12.71 -7.14 14.27
N MET A 20 13.50 -8.21 14.28
CA MET A 20 13.35 -9.34 13.34
C MET A 20 12.21 -10.31 13.72
N GLU A 21 11.34 -9.92 14.67
CA GLU A 21 10.28 -10.79 15.19
C GLU A 21 9.27 -11.22 14.11
N TYR A 22 9.14 -10.42 13.05
CA TYR A 22 8.34 -10.75 11.86
C TYR A 22 8.85 -12.00 11.10
N ILE A 23 10.09 -12.44 11.36
CA ILE A 23 10.71 -13.61 10.72
C ILE A 23 10.37 -14.90 11.48
N SER A 24 10.14 -14.83 12.80
CA SER A 24 10.09 -16.01 13.66
C SER A 24 8.70 -16.61 13.90
N THR A 25 7.61 -15.88 13.58
CA THR A 25 6.25 -16.40 13.80
C THR A 25 5.31 -16.09 12.63
N PRO A 26 4.68 -17.10 12.00
CA PRO A 26 3.90 -16.92 10.78
C PRO A 26 2.46 -16.49 11.09
N TYR A 27 2.27 -15.29 11.66
CA TYR A 27 0.92 -14.73 11.79
C TYR A 27 0.47 -14.11 10.47
N VAL A 28 -0.72 -14.50 9.98
CA VAL A 28 -1.32 -13.87 8.81
C VAL A 28 -1.78 -12.44 9.14
N VAL A 29 -2.37 -12.26 10.33
CA VAL A 29 -2.84 -10.98 10.85
C VAL A 29 -2.52 -10.89 12.34
N ARG A 30 -2.03 -9.73 12.79
CA ARG A 30 -1.95 -9.33 14.21
C ARG A 30 -2.73 -8.03 14.39
N ILE A 31 -3.47 -7.91 15.48
CA ILE A 31 -4.28 -6.72 15.79
C ILE A 31 -3.92 -6.24 17.19
N GLN A 32 -3.73 -4.93 17.35
CA GLN A 32 -3.56 -4.26 18.63
C GLN A 32 -4.65 -3.20 18.81
N VAL A 33 -5.24 -3.16 20.00
CA VAL A 33 -6.17 -2.12 20.44
C VAL A 33 -5.49 -1.35 21.56
N SER A 34 -5.29 -0.06 21.37
CA SER A 34 -4.68 0.84 22.35
C SER A 34 -5.69 1.89 22.78
N ILE A 35 -6.01 1.91 24.07
CA ILE A 35 -6.96 2.85 24.68
C ILE A 35 -6.16 3.91 25.41
N PHE A 36 -6.40 5.17 25.09
CA PHE A 36 -5.73 6.32 25.70
C PHE A 36 -6.49 6.80 26.93
N ASN A 37 -5.79 7.46 27.86
CA ASN A 37 -6.42 8.01 29.09
C ASN A 37 -7.55 8.99 28.81
N CYS A 38 -7.57 9.63 27.63
CA CYS A 38 -8.66 10.50 27.19
C CYS A 38 -9.89 9.74 26.66
N GLY A 39 -9.89 8.41 26.69
CA GLY A 39 -10.94 7.55 26.10
C GLY A 39 -10.80 7.32 24.60
N GLY A 40 -9.83 7.97 23.94
CA GLY A 40 -9.52 7.69 22.52
C GLY A 40 -9.06 6.25 22.32
N VAL A 41 -9.29 5.70 21.12
CA VAL A 41 -8.88 4.33 20.76
C VAL A 41 -8.11 4.35 19.44
N ALA A 42 -6.95 3.68 19.42
CA ALA A 42 -6.25 3.32 18.20
C ALA A 42 -6.35 1.81 17.97
N ILE A 43 -6.68 1.42 16.74
CA ILE A 43 -6.66 0.04 16.29
C ILE A 43 -5.59 -0.08 15.21
N SER A 44 -4.60 -0.93 15.45
CA SER A 44 -3.51 -1.19 14.52
C SER A 44 -3.58 -2.63 14.06
N MET A 45 -3.49 -2.84 12.74
CA MET A 45 -3.50 -4.15 12.12
C MET A 45 -2.22 -4.32 11.30
N CYS A 46 -1.55 -5.44 11.53
CA CYS A 46 -0.39 -5.85 10.77
C CYS A 46 -0.68 -7.15 10.05
N THR A 47 -0.43 -7.16 8.74
CA THR A 47 -0.77 -8.27 7.86
C THR A 47 0.47 -8.79 7.18
N SER A 48 0.60 -10.11 7.08
CA SER A 48 1.68 -10.71 6.31
C SER A 48 1.38 -10.61 4.82
N HIS A 49 2.16 -9.76 4.14
CA HIS A 49 2.05 -9.55 2.69
C HIS A 49 2.39 -10.82 1.88
N LYS A 50 2.94 -11.87 2.51
CA LYS A 50 3.09 -13.20 1.89
C LYS A 50 1.73 -13.83 1.55
N PHE A 51 0.71 -13.54 2.35
CA PHE A 51 -0.59 -14.18 2.23
C PHE A 51 -1.64 -13.27 1.59
N ILE A 52 -1.63 -11.98 1.90
CA ILE A 52 -2.72 -11.07 1.52
C ILE A 52 -2.21 -9.71 1.05
N ASP A 53 -2.88 -9.15 0.04
CA ASP A 53 -2.65 -7.78 -0.42
C ASP A 53 -3.45 -6.74 0.39
N GLY A 54 -3.23 -5.46 0.06
CA GLY A 54 -3.96 -4.34 0.68
C GLY A 54 -5.47 -4.37 0.44
N HIS A 55 -5.93 -4.92 -0.69
CA HIS A 55 -7.35 -5.07 -0.99
C HIS A 55 -8.03 -6.06 -0.04
N THR A 56 -7.44 -7.25 0.09
CA THR A 56 -7.88 -8.29 1.03
C THR A 56 -7.86 -7.78 2.46
N SER A 57 -6.81 -7.06 2.86
CA SER A 57 -6.70 -6.45 4.19
C SER A 57 -7.84 -5.44 4.44
N THR A 58 -8.19 -4.63 3.45
CA THR A 58 -9.29 -3.66 3.53
C THR A 58 -10.65 -4.36 3.63
N MET A 59 -10.84 -5.45 2.88
CA MET A 59 -12.07 -6.25 2.98
C MET A 59 -12.26 -6.82 4.39
N LEU A 60 -11.19 -7.37 4.99
CA LEU A 60 -11.23 -7.89 6.35
C LEU A 60 -11.65 -6.81 7.34
N LEU A 61 -11.06 -5.61 7.27
CA LEU A 61 -11.43 -4.48 8.13
C LEU A 61 -12.89 -4.06 7.94
N LYS A 62 -13.37 -4.00 6.69
CA LYS A 62 -14.77 -3.66 6.39
C LYS A 62 -15.73 -4.70 6.97
N ALA A 63 -15.44 -5.98 6.78
CA ALA A 63 -16.24 -7.08 7.31
C ALA A 63 -16.26 -7.06 8.85
N TRP A 64 -15.09 -6.91 9.48
CA TRP A 64 -14.98 -6.81 10.94
C TRP A 64 -15.79 -5.64 11.50
N ALA A 65 -15.68 -4.47 10.87
CA ALA A 65 -16.42 -3.28 11.29
C ALA A 65 -17.94 -3.43 11.09
N ALA A 66 -18.39 -4.08 10.02
CA ALA A 66 -19.80 -4.36 9.78
C ALA A 66 -20.38 -5.35 10.81
N THR A 67 -19.66 -6.43 11.08
CA THR A 67 -20.02 -7.42 12.11
C THR A 67 -20.10 -6.76 13.49
N ALA A 68 -19.13 -5.92 13.85
CA ALA A 68 -19.13 -5.21 15.13
C ALA A 68 -20.32 -4.25 15.30
N ARG A 69 -20.92 -3.76 14.20
CA ARG A 69 -22.13 -2.94 14.21
C ARG A 69 -23.43 -3.75 14.17
N GLY A 70 -23.37 -5.09 14.16
CA GLY A 70 -24.55 -5.94 14.05
C GLY A 70 -25.27 -5.86 12.70
N GLN A 71 -24.59 -5.40 11.64
CA GLN A 71 -25.17 -5.36 10.30
C GLN A 71 -25.33 -6.80 9.78
N SER A 72 -26.51 -7.13 9.24
CA SER A 72 -26.68 -8.35 8.45
C SER A 72 -25.75 -8.24 7.25
N LEU A 73 -24.78 -9.13 7.17
CA LEU A 73 -23.95 -9.21 5.99
C LEU A 73 -24.85 -9.77 4.88
N ASP A 74 -25.27 -8.94 3.92
CA ASP A 74 -25.57 -9.42 2.57
C ASP A 74 -24.22 -9.93 2.02
N GLN A 75 -23.85 -11.13 2.45
CA GLN A 75 -22.46 -11.47 2.76
C GLN A 75 -21.69 -11.81 1.49
N VAL A 76 -20.88 -10.87 1.02
CA VAL A 76 -19.79 -11.19 0.08
C VAL A 76 -18.76 -12.01 0.85
N TYR A 77 -18.88 -13.33 0.78
CA TYR A 77 -17.96 -14.25 1.45
C TYR A 77 -16.57 -14.22 0.80
N PRO A 78 -15.49 -14.31 1.60
CA PRO A 78 -14.14 -14.41 1.06
C PRO A 78 -14.01 -15.66 0.18
N SER A 79 -13.45 -15.49 -1.01
CA SER A 79 -13.15 -16.58 -1.93
C SER A 79 -11.66 -16.91 -1.86
N PHE A 80 -11.33 -18.15 -1.51
CA PHE A 80 -9.94 -18.62 -1.37
C PHE A 80 -9.44 -19.36 -2.63
N LEU A 81 -9.96 -19.01 -3.81
CA LEU A 81 -9.61 -19.66 -5.08
C LEU A 81 -8.25 -19.24 -5.65
N SER A 82 -7.60 -18.21 -5.10
CA SER A 82 -6.34 -17.67 -5.63
C SER A 82 -5.23 -18.71 -5.85
N PRO A 83 -4.99 -19.68 -4.95
CA PRO A 83 -3.97 -20.71 -5.17
C PRO A 83 -4.28 -21.65 -6.35
N SER A 84 -5.56 -21.88 -6.66
CA SER A 84 -5.97 -22.66 -7.84
C SER A 84 -5.87 -21.89 -9.15
N LEU A 85 -5.96 -20.56 -9.09
CA LEU A 85 -5.84 -19.69 -10.27
C LEU A 85 -4.37 -19.39 -10.59
N PHE A 86 -3.54 -19.27 -9.55
CA PHE A 86 -2.11 -18.99 -9.64
C PHE A 86 -1.33 -20.17 -9.05
N CYS A 87 -1.31 -21.28 -9.79
CA CYS A 87 -0.62 -22.50 -9.37
C CYS A 87 0.87 -22.21 -9.11
N GLN A 88 1.36 -22.67 -7.96
CA GLN A 88 2.78 -22.57 -7.66
C GLN A 88 3.58 -23.39 -8.67
N ASN A 89 4.55 -22.74 -9.31
CA ASN A 89 5.52 -23.44 -10.13
C ASN A 89 6.70 -23.88 -9.23
N PRO A 90 6.88 -25.18 -8.97
CA PRO A 90 7.92 -25.68 -8.06
C PRO A 90 9.33 -25.45 -8.61
N THR A 91 9.50 -25.13 -9.89
CA THR A 91 10.80 -24.83 -10.50
C THR A 91 11.23 -23.38 -10.28
N LEU A 92 10.32 -22.49 -9.86
CA LEU A 92 10.69 -21.11 -9.54
C LEU A 92 11.44 -21.07 -8.21
N PRO A 93 12.52 -20.27 -8.11
CA PRO A 93 13.20 -20.07 -6.83
C PRO A 93 12.23 -19.50 -5.81
N LYS A 94 12.14 -20.17 -4.64
CA LYS A 94 11.27 -19.78 -3.52
C LYS A 94 11.52 -18.33 -3.05
N ASP A 95 12.73 -17.83 -3.29
CA ASP A 95 13.19 -16.50 -2.85
C ASP A 95 13.25 -15.45 -3.98
N SER A 96 12.76 -15.77 -5.19
CA SER A 96 12.90 -14.87 -6.36
C SER A 96 12.26 -13.49 -6.19
N SER A 97 11.26 -13.33 -5.31
CA SER A 97 10.63 -12.03 -5.03
C SER A 97 11.49 -11.10 -4.17
N LEU A 98 12.36 -11.63 -3.30
CA LEU A 98 13.28 -10.84 -2.48
C LEU A 98 14.46 -10.28 -3.29
N ALA A 99 14.83 -10.96 -4.39
CA ALA A 99 15.89 -10.50 -5.28
C ALA A 99 15.50 -9.23 -6.06
N MET A 100 14.21 -8.93 -6.22
CA MET A 100 13.71 -7.79 -7.01
C MET A 100 13.81 -6.45 -6.27
N TRP A 101 13.85 -6.47 -4.94
CA TRP A 101 14.01 -5.28 -4.11
C TRP A 101 15.04 -5.55 -3.01
N PRO A 102 16.32 -5.19 -3.21
CA PRO A 102 17.26 -5.19 -2.10
C PRO A 102 16.74 -4.20 -1.07
N PHE A 103 16.27 -4.70 0.07
CA PHE A 103 15.98 -3.87 1.23
C PHE A 103 17.25 -3.11 1.57
N ARG A 104 17.33 -1.84 1.16
CA ARG A 104 18.47 -1.00 1.49
C ARG A 104 18.42 -0.79 2.99
N GLN A 105 19.41 -1.31 3.70
CA GLN A 105 19.61 -0.96 5.10
C GLN A 105 20.11 0.49 5.16
N GLY A 106 19.48 1.30 6.01
CA GLY A 106 19.78 2.71 6.12
C GLY A 106 18.90 3.41 7.14
N LYS A 107 19.26 4.66 7.46
CA LYS A 107 18.43 5.52 8.33
C LYS A 107 17.38 6.21 7.47
N PHE A 108 16.14 5.75 7.57
CA PHE A 108 15.01 6.36 6.89
C PHE A 108 14.19 7.23 7.85
N VAL A 109 13.60 8.29 7.30
CA VAL A 109 12.62 9.10 8.02
C VAL A 109 11.30 9.09 7.26
N THR A 110 10.22 8.84 7.97
CA THR A 110 8.87 8.92 7.40
C THR A 110 8.35 10.35 7.54
N ARG A 111 7.79 10.88 6.45
CA ARG A 111 7.15 12.20 6.38
C ARG A 111 5.79 12.08 5.70
N ARG A 112 4.81 12.84 6.18
CA ARG A 112 3.47 12.93 5.59
C ARG A 112 3.35 14.22 4.79
N PHE A 113 3.09 14.09 3.49
CA PHE A 113 2.75 15.19 2.60
C PHE A 113 1.25 15.14 2.33
N VAL A 114 0.57 16.28 2.49
CA VAL A 114 -0.88 16.38 2.28
C VAL A 114 -1.11 17.28 1.08
N PHE A 115 -1.83 16.75 0.09
CA PHE A 115 -2.23 17.47 -1.10
C PHE A 115 -3.74 17.65 -1.05
N ASP A 116 -4.20 18.89 -0.95
CA ASP A 116 -5.62 19.19 -1.01
C ASP A 116 -6.15 19.12 -2.45
N VAL A 117 -7.48 19.11 -2.57
CA VAL A 117 -8.16 19.01 -3.87
C VAL A 117 -7.80 20.18 -4.78
N SER A 118 -7.72 21.40 -4.24
CA SER A 118 -7.40 22.59 -5.04
C SER A 118 -5.99 22.54 -5.62
N TYR A 119 -5.03 22.02 -4.85
CA TYR A 119 -3.66 21.80 -5.30
C TYR A 119 -3.59 20.72 -6.39
N ILE A 120 -4.35 19.63 -6.26
CA ILE A 120 -4.41 18.58 -7.30
C ILE A 120 -4.99 19.14 -8.60
N VAL A 121 -6.05 19.97 -8.52
CA VAL A 121 -6.63 20.63 -9.69
C VAL A 121 -5.61 21.57 -10.34
N ALA A 122 -4.93 22.40 -9.56
CA ALA A 122 -3.88 23.30 -10.07
C ALA A 122 -2.72 22.53 -10.72
N LEU A 123 -2.31 21.39 -10.14
CA LEU A 123 -1.30 20.52 -10.73
C LEU A 123 -1.75 19.93 -12.07
N LYS A 124 -3.01 19.53 -12.19
CA LYS A 124 -3.57 19.05 -13.46
C LYS A 124 -3.51 20.14 -14.52
N VAL A 125 -3.99 21.35 -14.22
CA VAL A 125 -3.91 22.49 -15.15
C VAL A 125 -2.49 22.71 -15.64
N LYS A 126 -1.52 22.77 -14.71
CA LYS A 126 -0.10 22.96 -15.04
C LYS A 126 0.50 21.83 -15.88
N ALA A 127 -0.02 20.60 -15.76
CA ALA A 127 0.43 19.48 -16.58
C ALA A 127 -0.12 19.56 -18.01
N SER A 128 -1.32 20.12 -18.21
CA SER A 128 -1.93 20.35 -19.53
C SER A 128 -1.13 21.32 -20.39
N ASP A 129 -0.39 22.24 -19.78
CA ASP A 129 0.44 23.21 -20.51
C ASP A 129 1.66 22.56 -21.21
N VAL A 130 2.02 21.32 -20.83
CA VAL A 130 3.28 20.66 -21.25
C VAL A 130 3.05 19.49 -22.22
N SER A 131 1.84 18.94 -22.30
CA SER A 131 1.51 17.74 -23.10
C SER A 131 0.06 17.81 -23.59
N PRO A 132 -0.33 17.09 -24.68
CA PRO A 132 -1.66 17.22 -25.27
C PRO A 132 -2.79 16.96 -24.26
N VAL A 133 -3.78 17.85 -24.31
CA VAL A 133 -4.92 18.01 -23.38
C VAL A 133 -5.61 16.70 -23.00
N VAL A 134 -5.69 15.74 -23.92
CA VAL A 134 -6.42 14.46 -23.77
C VAL A 134 -5.86 13.57 -22.64
N PHE A 135 -4.55 13.61 -22.38
CA PHE A 135 -3.93 12.78 -21.34
C PHE A 135 -4.18 13.33 -19.92
N VAL A 136 -4.31 14.65 -19.81
CA VAL A 136 -4.41 15.33 -18.51
C VAL A 136 -5.85 15.40 -18.01
N GLU A 137 -6.81 15.53 -18.92
CA GLU A 137 -8.24 15.52 -18.60
C GLU A 137 -8.67 14.19 -17.96
N ASN A 138 -8.11 13.08 -18.45
CA ASN A 138 -8.38 11.72 -17.94
C ASN A 138 -7.41 11.26 -16.83
N SER A 139 -6.45 12.09 -16.42
CA SER A 139 -5.47 11.70 -15.40
C SER A 139 -6.10 11.61 -14.00
N THR A 140 -5.85 10.50 -13.29
CA THR A 140 -6.29 10.35 -11.90
C THR A 140 -5.39 11.16 -10.94
N CYS A 141 -5.87 11.46 -9.74
CA CYS A 141 -5.05 12.12 -8.71
C CYS A 141 -3.78 11.31 -8.38
N VAL A 142 -3.89 9.99 -8.40
CA VAL A 142 -2.76 9.06 -8.18
C VAL A 142 -1.68 9.28 -9.23
N VAL A 143 -2.03 9.39 -10.51
CA VAL A 143 -1.07 9.62 -11.60
C VAL A 143 -0.35 10.96 -11.41
N VAL A 144 -1.10 12.03 -11.16
CA VAL A 144 -0.55 13.39 -11.05
C VAL A 144 0.40 13.52 -9.86
N ILE A 145 -0.01 13.03 -8.68
CA ILE A 145 0.82 13.09 -7.47
C ILE A 145 2.05 12.19 -7.62
N THR A 146 1.89 10.98 -8.18
CA THR A 146 3.02 10.08 -8.40
C THR A 146 4.04 10.68 -9.36
N ALA A 147 3.59 11.29 -10.46
CA ALA A 147 4.48 11.96 -11.41
C ALA A 147 5.25 13.12 -10.77
N LEU A 148 4.59 13.92 -9.92
CA LEU A 148 5.24 14.99 -9.17
C LEU A 148 6.31 14.44 -8.23
N LEU A 149 5.97 13.43 -7.42
CA LEU A 149 6.91 12.79 -6.49
C LEU A 149 8.09 12.18 -7.24
N TRP A 150 7.84 11.52 -8.36
CA TRP A 150 8.86 10.93 -9.22
C TRP A 150 9.85 11.98 -9.73
N LYS A 151 9.32 13.11 -10.24
CA LYS A 151 10.14 14.24 -10.70
C LYS A 151 11.01 14.81 -9.56
N CYS A 152 10.44 14.96 -8.36
CA CYS A 152 11.19 15.42 -7.19
C CYS A 152 12.30 14.43 -6.79
N VAL A 153 12.01 13.12 -6.77
CA VAL A 153 12.98 12.08 -6.42
C VAL A 153 14.14 12.03 -7.43
N ILE A 154 13.86 12.13 -8.73
CA ILE A 154 14.90 12.21 -9.77
C ILE A 154 15.78 13.44 -9.58
N ALA A 155 15.18 14.61 -9.34
CA ALA A 155 15.92 15.86 -9.16
C ALA A 155 16.86 15.80 -7.93
N VAL A 156 16.37 15.24 -6.82
CA VAL A 156 17.19 15.02 -5.62
C VAL A 156 18.30 14.01 -5.90
N SER A 157 17.99 12.90 -6.57
CA SER A 157 18.98 11.88 -6.94
C SER A 157 20.10 12.47 -7.81
N LYS A 158 19.75 13.30 -8.80
CA LYS A 158 20.70 13.99 -9.66
C LYS A 158 21.61 14.94 -8.88
N THR A 159 21.04 15.67 -7.92
CA THR A 159 21.80 16.58 -7.05
C THR A 159 22.81 15.82 -6.18
N ILE A 160 22.40 14.68 -5.60
CA ILE A 160 23.26 13.87 -4.73
C ILE A 160 24.40 13.19 -5.51
N HIS A 161 24.13 12.72 -6.72
CA HIS A 161 25.09 11.93 -7.49
C HIS A 161 25.87 12.73 -8.54
N GLY A 162 25.54 14.00 -8.75
CA GLY A 162 26.15 14.87 -9.77
C GLY A 162 25.69 14.59 -11.20
N SER A 163 24.95 13.50 -11.45
CA SER A 163 24.42 13.14 -12.76
C SER A 163 23.09 12.40 -12.64
N GLU A 164 22.34 12.38 -13.75
CA GLU A 164 21.10 11.63 -13.84
C GLU A 164 21.41 10.13 -13.94
N LYS A 165 20.70 9.31 -13.14
CA LYS A 165 20.86 7.86 -13.12
C LYS A 165 19.60 7.17 -13.63
N PRO A 166 19.73 5.98 -14.25
CA PRO A 166 18.57 5.13 -14.55
C PRO A 166 17.74 4.91 -13.29
N SER A 167 16.42 5.04 -13.44
CA SER A 167 15.48 4.95 -12.33
C SER A 167 14.20 4.24 -12.79
N VAL A 168 13.59 3.47 -11.89
CA VAL A 168 12.38 2.68 -12.15
C VAL A 168 11.29 3.07 -11.14
N LEU A 169 10.09 3.36 -11.66
CA LEU A 169 8.90 3.57 -10.86
C LEU A 169 8.02 2.32 -10.96
N SER A 170 7.74 1.67 -9.83
CA SER A 170 6.87 0.51 -9.74
C SER A 170 5.60 0.85 -8.98
N LEU A 171 4.44 0.55 -9.58
CA LEU A 171 3.12 0.77 -8.98
C LEU A 171 2.37 -0.56 -8.93
N PRO A 172 2.09 -1.11 -7.73
CA PRO A 172 1.24 -2.29 -7.61
C PRO A 172 -0.20 -1.94 -8.00
N VAL A 173 -0.88 -2.82 -8.73
CA VAL A 173 -2.22 -2.55 -9.25
C VAL A 173 -3.14 -3.73 -8.98
N ASN A 174 -4.33 -3.50 -8.41
CA ASN A 174 -5.27 -4.61 -8.22
C ASN A 174 -5.66 -5.22 -9.57
N ILE A 175 -5.24 -6.47 -9.83
CA ILE A 175 -5.50 -7.15 -11.11
C ILE A 175 -6.79 -7.96 -11.12
N ARG A 176 -7.58 -8.00 -10.02
CA ARG A 176 -8.85 -8.75 -9.96
C ARG A 176 -9.79 -8.40 -11.11
N ARG A 177 -10.00 -7.11 -11.37
CA ARG A 177 -10.84 -6.63 -12.49
C ARG A 177 -10.16 -6.66 -13.86
N LYS A 178 -8.85 -6.92 -13.89
CA LYS A 178 -8.02 -6.92 -15.09
C LYS A 178 -7.78 -8.32 -15.65
N SER A 179 -8.08 -9.36 -14.88
CA SER A 179 -8.01 -10.74 -15.34
C SER A 179 -9.13 -11.07 -16.34
N LEU A 180 -8.93 -12.12 -17.12
CA LEU A 180 -9.94 -12.64 -18.04
C LEU A 180 -10.16 -14.13 -17.75
N PRO A 181 -11.33 -14.54 -17.20
CA PRO A 181 -12.43 -13.67 -16.74
C PRO A 181 -12.06 -12.81 -15.51
N PRO A 182 -12.79 -11.71 -15.23
CA PRO A 182 -12.59 -10.93 -14.02
C PRO A 182 -12.75 -11.78 -12.76
N LEU A 183 -11.80 -11.68 -11.83
CA LEU A 183 -11.89 -12.34 -10.54
C LEU A 183 -12.88 -11.61 -9.64
N PRO A 184 -13.60 -12.33 -8.77
CA PRO A 184 -14.44 -11.71 -7.75
C PRO A 184 -13.64 -10.71 -6.89
N GLU A 185 -14.27 -9.59 -6.55
CA GLU A 185 -13.70 -8.65 -5.57
C GLU A 185 -13.47 -9.32 -4.20
N SER A 186 -14.16 -10.43 -3.94
CA SER A 186 -14.03 -11.22 -2.73
C SER A 186 -12.83 -12.17 -2.70
N SER A 187 -12.06 -12.27 -3.79
CA SER A 187 -10.89 -13.15 -3.88
C SER A 187 -9.79 -12.70 -2.92
N VAL A 188 -9.47 -13.60 -1.98
CA VAL A 188 -8.47 -13.44 -0.94
C VAL A 188 -7.10 -13.85 -1.47
N GLY A 189 -6.09 -13.02 -1.26
CA GLY A 189 -4.71 -13.34 -1.61
C GLY A 189 -3.92 -12.12 -2.06
N ASN A 190 -2.74 -12.35 -2.64
CA ASN A 190 -2.02 -11.35 -3.41
C ASN A 190 -2.48 -11.39 -4.86
N ILE A 191 -3.25 -10.38 -5.29
CA ILE A 191 -3.74 -10.25 -6.66
C ILE A 191 -3.46 -8.81 -7.12
N ILE A 192 -2.16 -8.51 -7.27
CA ILE A 192 -1.59 -7.18 -7.53
C ILE A 192 -0.63 -7.17 -8.72
#